data_AF-S3JYD1-F1
#
_entry.id   AF-S3JYD1-F1
#
_cell.length_a   1.000
_cell.length_b   1.000
_cell.length_c   1.000
_cell.angle_alpha   90.00
_cell.angle_beta   90.00
_cell.angle_gamma   90.00
#
_symmetry.space_group_name_H-M   'P 1'
#
loop_
_entity.id
_entity.type
_entity.pdbx_description
1 polymer ?
#
loop_
_entity_poly.entity_id
_entity_poly.type
_entity_poly.pdbx_seq_one_letter_code
_entity_poly.pdbx_strand_id
1 'polypeptide(L)'
;MKILLFYKPPRAGVLRAAATAVVCASTVLCFVSCANGTSAFFGGKEAVSIACPRRFYEDGAQGGSDAGYALYIDSSMRVQKITLAPNALLSGGANRQTLKVVLAKNRVTPFLFYCGETDTKPQGCVYPYDTHASVSGGFTAFVLYKLLLSDAANAENMYERARLFNWQKLHALISAYENPWILNDELMTQKIAEGKFGMRHIKKK
;
A
#
# COMPACT_ATOMS: atom_id res chain seq x y z
N MET A 1 24.99 -7.59 -4.31
CA MET A 1 23.59 -7.93 -4.69
C MET A 1 22.68 -7.59 -3.50
N LYS A 2 21.88 -6.52 -3.58
CA LYS A 2 20.95 -6.14 -2.48
C LYS A 2 19.53 -6.57 -2.86
N ILE A 3 19.10 -7.71 -2.32
CA ILE A 3 17.73 -8.23 -2.45
C ILE A 3 16.81 -7.31 -1.63
N LEU A 4 15.66 -6.91 -2.19
CA LEU A 4 14.58 -6.36 -1.36
C LEU A 4 14.00 -7.53 -0.57
N LEU A 5 14.42 -7.67 0.69
CA LEU A 5 14.03 -8.79 1.54
C LEU A 5 12.56 -8.65 1.94
N PHE A 6 11.82 -9.75 1.78
CA PHE A 6 10.54 -9.98 2.45
C PHE A 6 10.73 -9.88 3.96
N TYR A 7 9.76 -9.29 4.66
CA TYR A 7 9.79 -9.22 6.12
C TYR A 7 9.78 -10.64 6.70
N LYS A 8 10.79 -10.99 7.52
CA LYS A 8 10.87 -12.28 8.20
C LYS A 8 10.42 -12.10 9.65
N PRO A 9 9.25 -12.62 10.06
CA PRO A 9 8.87 -12.56 11.46
C PRO A 9 9.80 -13.45 12.31
N PRO A 10 10.19 -13.03 13.52
CA PRO A 10 10.94 -13.87 14.43
C PRO A 10 10.10 -15.09 14.81
N ARG A 11 10.69 -16.29 14.72
CA ARG A 11 10.09 -17.53 15.19
C ARG A 11 9.87 -17.41 16.70
N ALA A 12 8.62 -17.41 17.15
CA ALA A 12 8.27 -17.51 18.56
C ALA A 12 8.60 -18.93 19.04
N GLY A 13 9.86 -19.13 19.47
CA GLY A 13 10.25 -20.29 20.24
C GLY A 13 9.68 -20.18 21.64
N VAL A 14 8.88 -21.17 22.03
CA VAL A 14 8.40 -21.38 23.40
C VAL A 14 9.62 -21.58 24.31
N LEU A 15 9.86 -20.68 25.25
CA LEU A 15 10.79 -20.93 26.36
C LEU A 15 10.17 -20.50 27.69
N ARG A 16 10.02 -21.51 28.54
CA ARG A 16 9.57 -21.47 29.94
C ARG A 16 10.44 -20.51 30.77
N ALA A 17 9.78 -19.88 31.73
CA ALA A 17 10.39 -19.07 32.77
C ALA A 17 11.36 -19.88 33.65
N ALA A 18 12.50 -19.28 33.98
CA ALA A 18 13.21 -19.49 35.23
C ALA A 18 13.96 -18.20 35.57
N ALA A 19 13.66 -17.66 36.75
CA ALA A 19 14.26 -16.46 37.30
C ALA A 19 15.62 -16.77 37.94
N THR A 20 16.60 -15.86 37.82
CA THR A 20 17.55 -15.50 38.88
C THR A 20 18.40 -14.30 38.45
N ALA A 21 18.63 -13.39 39.39
CA ALA A 21 19.30 -12.10 39.24
C ALA A 21 20.83 -12.21 39.11
N VAL A 22 21.49 -11.18 38.56
CA VAL A 22 22.72 -10.51 39.07
C VAL A 22 23.18 -9.38 38.11
N VAL A 23 23.08 -8.15 38.62
CA VAL A 23 23.99 -6.98 38.61
C VAL A 23 24.83 -6.57 37.36
N CYS A 24 24.61 -5.31 36.95
CA CYS A 24 25.47 -4.30 36.32
C CYS A 24 26.51 -4.68 35.24
N ALA A 25 26.26 -4.21 34.01
CA ALA A 25 27.26 -3.45 33.25
C ALA A 25 26.54 -2.50 32.27
N SER A 26 26.81 -1.21 32.42
CA SER A 26 26.26 -0.11 31.64
C SER A 26 26.76 -0.15 30.20
N THR A 27 25.96 -0.73 29.29
CA THR A 27 25.96 -0.35 27.88
C THR A 27 24.55 0.08 27.54
N VAL A 28 24.37 1.38 27.33
CA VAL A 28 23.13 1.97 26.82
C VAL A 28 22.94 1.46 25.39
N LEU A 29 22.34 0.27 25.27
CA LEU A 29 21.68 -0.16 24.06
C LEU A 29 20.45 0.74 23.93
N CYS A 30 20.54 1.74 23.06
CA CYS A 30 19.40 2.49 22.57
C CYS A 30 18.45 1.52 21.85
N PHE A 31 17.61 0.84 22.64
CA PHE A 31 16.39 0.25 22.13
C PHE A 31 15.53 1.43 21.68
N VAL A 32 15.59 1.72 20.37
CA VAL A 32 14.52 2.44 19.69
C VAL A 32 13.26 1.65 20.00
N SER A 33 12.45 2.20 20.91
CA SER A 33 11.14 1.67 21.23
C SER A 33 10.34 1.61 19.92
N CYS A 34 10.17 0.41 19.39
CA CYS A 34 9.14 0.10 18.42
C CYS A 34 7.78 0.21 19.12
N ALA A 35 7.38 1.43 19.48
CA ALA A 35 6.05 1.75 19.94
C ALA A 35 5.10 1.73 18.73
N ASN A 36 4.75 0.51 18.30
CA ASN A 36 3.50 0.10 17.65
C ASN A 36 3.66 -1.31 17.09
N GLY A 37 3.99 -2.27 17.97
CA GLY A 37 3.70 -3.67 17.71
C GLY A 37 2.21 -3.92 17.92
N THR A 38 1.34 -3.43 17.03
CA THR A 38 -0.06 -3.86 17.01
C THR A 38 -0.06 -5.35 16.69
N SER A 39 -0.43 -6.16 17.69
CA SER A 39 -0.65 -7.58 17.53
C SER A 39 -1.60 -7.84 16.35
N ALA A 40 -1.21 -8.76 15.47
CA ALA A 40 -1.97 -9.13 14.29
C ALA A 40 -3.19 -9.97 14.67
N PHE A 41 -4.23 -9.34 15.22
CA PHE A 41 -5.55 -9.94 15.24
C PHE A 41 -6.11 -9.93 13.82
N PHE A 42 -6.08 -11.09 13.18
CA PHE A 42 -6.80 -11.35 11.94
C PHE A 42 -8.32 -11.31 12.21
N GLY A 43 -9.07 -10.61 11.35
CA GLY A 43 -10.54 -10.58 11.37
C GLY A 43 -11.17 -9.25 11.77
N GLY A 44 -10.40 -8.26 12.24
CA GLY A 44 -10.93 -6.92 12.54
C GLY A 44 -11.16 -6.09 11.28
N LYS A 45 -12.17 -5.23 11.29
CA LYS A 45 -12.34 -4.13 10.34
C LYS A 45 -11.90 -2.81 10.98
N GLU A 46 -11.41 -1.87 10.18
CA GLU A 46 -11.07 -0.52 10.63
C GLU A 46 -11.54 0.53 9.62
N ALA A 47 -11.98 1.68 10.12
CA ALA A 47 -12.32 2.82 9.29
C ALA A 47 -11.04 3.63 9.01
N VAL A 48 -10.72 3.77 7.73
CA VAL A 48 -9.51 4.44 7.25
C VAL A 48 -9.90 5.68 6.47
N SER A 49 -9.12 6.75 6.63
CA SER A 49 -9.25 7.97 5.83
C SER A 49 -8.08 8.06 4.84
N ILE A 50 -8.40 8.01 3.56
CA ILE A 50 -7.42 8.17 2.47
C ILE A 50 -7.57 9.57 1.89
N ALA A 51 -6.48 10.34 1.85
CA ALA A 51 -6.48 11.69 1.30
C ALA A 51 -6.58 11.63 -0.23
N CYS A 52 -7.65 12.24 -0.74
CA CYS A 52 -7.92 12.39 -2.16
C CYS A 52 -7.29 13.70 -2.67
N PRO A 53 -6.51 13.69 -3.76
CA PRO A 53 -5.93 14.92 -4.31
C PRO A 53 -7.01 15.80 -4.95
N ARG A 54 -6.85 17.11 -4.80
CA ARG A 54 -7.83 18.16 -5.17
C ARG A 54 -8.45 17.99 -6.57
N ARG A 55 -7.60 17.75 -7.57
CA ARG A 55 -8.01 17.59 -8.97
C ARG A 55 -9.08 16.53 -9.20
N PHE A 56 -9.08 15.44 -8.42
CA PHE A 56 -9.96 14.29 -8.70
C PHE A 56 -11.41 14.51 -8.29
N TYR A 57 -11.67 15.43 -7.36
CA TYR A 57 -13.03 15.76 -6.92
C TYR A 57 -13.51 17.15 -7.37
N GLU A 58 -12.61 18.04 -7.81
CA GLU A 58 -12.99 19.31 -8.43
C GLU A 58 -13.24 19.15 -9.93
N ASP A 59 -12.32 18.51 -10.66
CA ASP A 59 -12.48 18.31 -12.11
C ASP A 59 -13.54 17.24 -12.39
N GLY A 60 -13.62 16.22 -11.54
CA GLY A 60 -14.66 15.18 -11.59
C GLY A 60 -16.07 15.67 -11.27
N ALA A 61 -16.23 16.86 -10.68
CA ALA A 61 -17.53 17.45 -10.39
C ALA A 61 -18.15 18.21 -11.57
N GLN A 62 -17.34 18.52 -12.60
CA GLN A 62 -17.78 19.30 -13.76
C GLN A 62 -18.15 18.43 -14.97
N GLY A 63 -17.83 17.13 -14.96
CA GLY A 63 -18.06 16.20 -16.06
C GLY A 63 -19.22 15.25 -15.80
N GLY A 64 -20.07 15.02 -16.80
CA GLY A 64 -21.16 14.03 -16.76
C GLY A 64 -20.67 12.59 -16.53
N SER A 65 -20.58 11.76 -17.58
CA SER A 65 -20.14 10.36 -17.47
C SER A 65 -18.66 10.17 -17.08
N ASP A 66 -17.89 11.25 -16.95
CA ASP A 66 -16.44 11.27 -16.69
C ASP A 66 -16.09 11.73 -15.27
N ALA A 67 -16.93 11.39 -14.29
CA ALA A 67 -16.63 11.69 -12.90
C ALA A 67 -15.37 10.95 -12.43
N GLY A 68 -14.51 11.65 -11.69
CA GLY A 68 -13.34 11.03 -11.05
C GLY A 68 -13.76 9.91 -10.12
N TYR A 69 -12.95 8.87 -9.99
CA TYR A 69 -13.26 7.71 -9.16
C TYR A 69 -12.03 7.15 -8.45
N ALA A 70 -12.26 6.45 -7.34
CA ALA A 70 -11.26 5.66 -6.66
C ALA A 70 -11.52 4.16 -6.84
N LEU A 71 -10.46 3.39 -7.11
CA LEU A 71 -10.45 1.93 -7.06
C LEU A 71 -9.65 1.45 -5.85
N TYR A 72 -10.15 0.39 -5.23
CA TYR A 72 -9.40 -0.38 -4.24
C TYR A 72 -9.82 -1.85 -4.27
N ILE A 73 -9.08 -2.71 -3.59
CA ILE A 73 -9.40 -4.13 -3.44
C ILE A 73 -9.85 -4.40 -2.01
N ASP A 74 -11.05 -4.96 -1.85
CA ASP A 74 -11.65 -5.25 -0.55
C ASP A 74 -11.11 -6.54 0.09
N SER A 75 -11.66 -6.89 1.26
CA SER A 75 -11.27 -8.09 1.98
C SER A 75 -11.55 -9.40 1.24
N SER A 76 -12.49 -9.37 0.30
CA SER A 76 -12.94 -10.51 -0.50
C SER A 76 -12.22 -10.60 -1.85
N MET A 77 -11.11 -9.85 -2.02
CA MET A 77 -10.34 -9.77 -3.26
C MET A 77 -11.16 -9.21 -4.45
N ARG A 78 -12.22 -8.43 -4.18
CA ARG A 78 -13.02 -7.80 -5.22
C ARG A 78 -12.58 -6.36 -5.42
N VAL A 79 -12.57 -5.93 -6.68
CA VAL A 79 -12.35 -4.53 -7.03
C VAL A 79 -13.61 -3.75 -6.65
N GLN A 80 -13.41 -2.71 -5.86
CA GLN A 80 -14.44 -1.76 -5.46
C GLN A 80 -14.16 -0.43 -6.17
N LYS A 81 -15.24 0.21 -6.64
CA LYS A 81 -15.20 1.50 -7.32
C LYS A 81 -16.07 2.51 -6.59
N ILE A 82 -15.50 3.65 -6.24
CA ILE A 82 -16.19 4.75 -5.56
C ILE A 82 -16.09 5.99 -6.43
N THR A 83 -17.23 6.52 -6.86
CA THR A 83 -17.29 7.81 -7.55
C THR A 83 -16.95 8.94 -6.58
N LEU A 84 -16.04 9.82 -6.98
CA LEU A 84 -15.56 10.95 -6.19
C LEU A 84 -16.42 12.17 -6.54
N ALA A 85 -17.58 12.28 -5.91
CA ALA A 85 -18.39 13.49 -5.95
C ALA A 85 -17.98 14.43 -4.80
N PRO A 86 -18.06 15.77 -4.96
CA PRO A 86 -17.75 16.74 -3.91
C PRO A 86 -18.47 16.48 -2.59
N ASN A 87 -19.70 15.94 -2.68
CA ASN A 87 -20.57 15.68 -1.53
C ASN A 87 -20.35 14.29 -0.88
N ALA A 88 -19.61 13.40 -1.55
CA ALA A 88 -19.32 12.04 -1.05
C ALA A 88 -18.05 12.00 -0.19
N LEU A 89 -17.26 13.07 -0.19
CA LEU A 89 -16.02 13.18 0.55
C LEU A 89 -16.18 14.10 1.76
N LEU A 90 -15.46 13.79 2.84
CA LEU A 90 -15.51 14.62 4.04
C LEU A 90 -14.49 15.74 3.95
N SER A 91 -14.88 16.92 4.44
CA SER A 91 -14.04 18.11 4.53
C SER A 91 -12.83 17.85 5.42
N GLY A 92 -11.69 17.47 4.83
CA GLY A 92 -10.43 17.30 5.53
C GLY A 92 -9.59 18.57 5.49
N GLY A 93 -9.81 19.46 6.45
CA GLY A 93 -8.99 20.68 6.61
C GLY A 93 -8.81 21.51 5.34
N ALA A 94 -7.82 22.41 5.34
CA ALA A 94 -7.72 23.51 4.38
C ALA A 94 -7.54 23.13 2.89
N ASN A 95 -7.20 21.87 2.54
CA ASN A 95 -6.85 21.52 1.15
C ASN A 95 -6.98 20.02 0.79
N ARG A 96 -7.60 19.16 1.61
CA ARG A 96 -7.60 17.69 1.36
C ARG A 96 -8.93 17.04 1.70
N GLN A 97 -9.76 16.76 0.70
CA GLN A 97 -10.91 15.88 0.93
C GLN A 97 -10.43 14.45 1.22
N THR A 98 -11.09 13.77 2.17
CA THR A 98 -10.73 12.39 2.54
C THR A 98 -11.83 11.41 2.20
N LEU A 99 -11.45 10.29 1.58
CA LEU A 99 -12.28 9.12 1.36
C LEU A 99 -12.27 8.25 2.62
N LYS A 100 -13.43 8.05 3.25
CA LYS A 100 -13.57 7.11 4.37
C LYS A 100 -14.01 5.74 3.86
N VAL A 101 -13.22 4.72 4.18
CA VAL A 101 -13.46 3.33 3.77
C VAL A 101 -13.25 2.39 4.95
N VAL A 102 -14.01 1.31 4.98
CA VAL A 102 -13.84 0.25 5.98
C VAL A 102 -13.02 -0.87 5.37
N LEU A 103 -11.82 -1.09 5.90
CA LEU A 103 -10.88 -2.10 5.42
C LEU A 103 -10.68 -3.20 6.46
N ALA A 104 -10.17 -4.35 6.02
CA ALA A 104 -9.65 -5.35 6.94
C ALA A 104 -8.34 -4.85 7.58
N LYS A 105 -8.21 -5.04 8.89
CA LYS A 105 -7.02 -4.65 9.63
C LYS A 105 -5.78 -5.36 9.10
N ASN A 106 -4.65 -4.64 9.12
CA ASN A 106 -3.34 -5.16 8.68
C ASN A 106 -3.34 -5.66 7.22
N ARG A 107 -4.32 -5.21 6.41
CA ARG A 107 -4.40 -5.60 5.01
C ARG A 107 -3.68 -4.60 4.13
N VAL A 108 -2.77 -5.08 3.28
CA VAL A 108 -2.17 -4.21 2.27
C VAL A 108 -3.21 -3.95 1.17
N THR A 109 -3.52 -2.68 0.93
CA THR A 109 -4.59 -2.29 0.01
C THR A 109 -4.10 -1.18 -0.92
N PRO A 110 -4.16 -1.38 -2.25
CA PRO A 110 -3.91 -0.32 -3.21
C PRO A 110 -5.13 0.61 -3.28
N PHE A 111 -4.88 1.92 -3.26
CA PHE A 111 -5.86 2.93 -3.64
C PHE A 111 -5.39 3.64 -4.90
N LEU A 112 -6.23 3.66 -5.92
CA LEU A 112 -5.98 4.29 -7.21
C LEU A 112 -7.06 5.33 -7.48
N PHE A 113 -6.68 6.56 -7.78
CA PHE A 113 -7.55 7.68 -8.08
C PHE A 113 -7.40 8.05 -9.55
N TYR A 114 -8.52 8.04 -10.28
CA TYR A 114 -8.62 8.30 -11.71
C TYR A 114 -9.42 9.57 -11.95
N CYS A 115 -8.97 10.39 -12.91
CA CYS A 115 -9.70 11.58 -13.34
C CYS A 115 -10.87 11.26 -14.32
N GLY A 116 -11.08 9.99 -14.66
CA GLY A 116 -12.11 9.53 -15.60
C GLY A 116 -11.73 8.15 -16.18
N GLU A 117 -12.60 7.59 -17.03
CA GLU A 117 -12.39 6.24 -17.60
C GLU A 117 -11.17 6.14 -18.54
N THR A 118 -10.77 7.26 -19.14
CA THR A 118 -9.64 7.31 -20.09
C THR A 118 -8.30 7.55 -19.42
N ASP A 119 -8.28 7.80 -18.10
CA ASP A 119 -7.05 7.99 -17.34
C ASP A 119 -6.31 6.65 -17.18
N THR A 120 -5.08 6.59 -17.69
CA THR A 120 -4.22 5.40 -17.63
C THR A 120 -3.12 5.51 -16.58
N LYS A 121 -3.02 6.65 -15.89
CA LYS A 121 -1.93 7.01 -14.98
C LYS A 121 -2.50 7.58 -13.67
N PRO A 122 -3.25 6.75 -12.91
CA PRO A 122 -3.90 7.18 -11.69
C PRO A 122 -2.89 7.68 -10.65
N GLN A 123 -3.28 8.60 -9.78
CA GLN A 123 -2.53 8.80 -8.54
C GLN A 123 -2.99 7.78 -7.50
N GLY A 124 -2.26 7.62 -6.41
CA GLY A 124 -2.62 6.59 -5.45
C GLY A 124 -1.68 6.47 -4.28
N CYS A 125 -1.99 5.51 -3.42
CA CYS A 125 -1.18 5.17 -2.25
C CYS A 125 -1.38 3.70 -1.89
N VAL A 126 -0.53 3.17 -1.01
CA VAL A 126 -0.61 1.80 -0.50
C VAL A 126 -0.85 1.85 0.99
N TYR A 127 -2.07 1.52 1.41
CA TYR A 127 -2.40 1.35 2.83
C TYR A 127 -1.81 0.02 3.36
N PRO A 128 -1.33 -0.08 4.61
CA PRO A 128 -1.28 0.96 5.66
C PRO A 128 -0.03 1.86 5.63
N TYR A 129 0.84 1.72 4.63
CA TYR A 129 2.12 2.44 4.60
C TYR A 129 1.98 3.92 4.25
N ASP A 130 0.97 4.27 3.45
CA ASP A 130 0.65 5.63 3.08
C ASP A 130 -0.85 5.81 2.85
N THR A 131 -1.35 6.98 3.24
CA THR A 131 -2.74 7.41 3.06
C THR A 131 -2.85 8.65 2.17
N HIS A 132 -1.73 9.16 1.65
CA HIS A 132 -1.69 10.34 0.78
C HIS A 132 -1.44 9.92 -0.66
N ALA A 133 -2.43 10.17 -1.52
CA ALA A 133 -2.27 9.87 -2.92
C ALA A 133 -1.23 10.79 -3.59
N SER A 134 -0.36 10.19 -4.39
CA SER A 134 0.68 10.85 -5.16
C SER A 134 0.91 10.13 -6.50
N VAL A 135 1.72 10.69 -7.39
CA VAL A 135 2.06 10.05 -8.68
C VAL A 135 2.89 8.77 -8.46
N SER A 136 3.93 8.84 -7.62
CA SER A 136 4.75 7.67 -7.27
C SER A 136 4.00 6.66 -6.42
N GLY A 137 3.12 7.12 -5.54
CA GLY A 137 2.20 6.28 -4.79
C GLY A 137 1.22 5.57 -5.73
N GLY A 138 0.72 6.26 -6.76
CA GLY A 138 -0.14 5.70 -7.80
C GLY A 138 0.51 4.58 -8.57
N PHE A 139 1.73 4.79 -9.06
CA PHE A 139 2.47 3.72 -9.73
C PHE A 139 2.73 2.51 -8.80
N THR A 140 3.11 2.78 -7.55
CA THR A 140 3.34 1.72 -6.54
C THR A 140 2.07 0.92 -6.25
N ALA A 141 0.95 1.62 -6.05
CA ALA A 141 -0.36 1.02 -5.85
C ALA A 141 -0.83 0.25 -7.08
N PHE A 142 -0.49 0.71 -8.29
CA PHE A 142 -0.85 0.05 -9.54
C PHE A 142 -0.12 -1.30 -9.71
N VAL A 143 1.16 -1.36 -9.34
CA VAL A 143 1.93 -2.62 -9.30
C VAL A 143 1.29 -3.61 -8.31
N LEU A 144 0.91 -3.14 -7.11
CA LEU A 144 0.19 -3.96 -6.12
C LEU A 144 -1.19 -4.41 -6.64
N TYR A 145 -1.94 -3.52 -7.27
CA TYR A 145 -3.25 -3.80 -7.85
C TYR A 145 -3.14 -4.93 -8.90
N LYS A 146 -2.21 -4.81 -9.85
CA LYS A 146 -1.93 -5.86 -10.83
C LYS A 146 -1.49 -7.18 -10.17
N LEU A 147 -0.68 -7.10 -9.11
CA LEU A 147 -0.23 -8.28 -8.38
C LEU A 147 -1.41 -9.02 -7.75
N LEU A 148 -2.29 -8.31 -7.04
CA LEU A 148 -3.45 -8.89 -6.36
C LEU A 148 -4.51 -9.42 -7.33
N LEU A 149 -4.60 -8.87 -8.54
CA LEU A 149 -5.49 -9.36 -9.59
C LEU A 149 -4.85 -10.38 -10.53
N SER A 150 -3.57 -10.70 -10.35
CA SER A 150 -2.94 -11.72 -11.18
C SER A 150 -3.58 -13.07 -10.93
N ASP A 151 -3.98 -13.75 -12.01
CA ASP A 151 -4.63 -15.07 -11.99
C ASP A 151 -3.64 -16.21 -11.67
N ALA A 152 -2.72 -15.95 -10.73
CA ALA A 152 -1.89 -17.00 -10.19
C ALA A 152 -2.81 -17.96 -9.42
N ALA A 153 -2.67 -19.26 -9.69
CA ALA A 153 -3.51 -20.37 -9.21
C ALA A 153 -3.73 -20.49 -7.68
N ASN A 154 -3.25 -19.53 -6.88
CA ASN A 154 -3.47 -19.45 -5.45
C ASN A 154 -3.53 -17.97 -4.98
N ALA A 155 -4.74 -17.40 -4.94
CA ALA A 155 -5.00 -16.02 -4.51
C ALA A 155 -4.53 -15.75 -3.05
N GLU A 156 -4.61 -16.74 -2.17
CA GLU A 156 -4.18 -16.62 -0.77
C GLU A 156 -2.64 -16.50 -0.67
N ASN A 157 -1.91 -17.27 -1.47
CA ASN A 157 -0.45 -17.16 -1.61
C ASN A 157 -0.04 -15.80 -2.19
N MET A 158 -0.82 -15.26 -3.15
CA MET A 158 -0.54 -13.95 -3.73
C MET A 158 -0.68 -12.83 -2.70
N TYR A 159 -1.75 -12.88 -1.90
CA TYR A 159 -1.95 -11.89 -0.85
C TYR A 159 -0.85 -11.94 0.21
N GLU A 160 -0.46 -13.14 0.68
CA GLU A 160 0.66 -13.26 1.64
C GLU A 160 1.97 -12.75 1.05
N ARG A 161 2.23 -13.01 -0.24
CA ARG A 161 3.39 -12.46 -0.93
C ARG A 161 3.36 -10.94 -0.98
N ALA A 162 2.21 -10.35 -1.32
CA ALA A 162 2.03 -8.91 -1.30
C ALA A 162 2.25 -8.35 0.10
N ARG A 163 1.66 -8.96 1.13
CA ARG A 163 1.80 -8.53 2.52
C ARG A 163 3.25 -8.51 3.02
N LEU A 164 4.05 -9.49 2.63
CA LEU A 164 5.46 -9.60 3.06
C LEU A 164 6.40 -8.69 2.25
N PHE A 165 5.96 -8.16 1.11
CA PHE A 165 6.75 -7.29 0.26
C PHE A 165 6.91 -5.89 0.86
N ASN A 166 8.10 -5.32 0.77
CA ASN A 166 8.39 -4.01 1.34
C ASN A 166 7.94 -2.87 0.40
N TRP A 167 6.64 -2.56 0.44
CA TRP A 167 6.02 -1.51 -0.38
C TRP A 167 6.53 -0.11 -0.07
N GLN A 168 6.80 0.20 1.20
CA GLN A 168 7.36 1.50 1.59
C GLN A 168 8.73 1.75 0.94
N LYS A 169 9.59 0.72 0.91
CA LYS A 169 10.89 0.81 0.23
C LYS A 169 10.73 0.90 -1.28
N LEU A 170 9.78 0.19 -1.88
CA LEU A 170 9.49 0.34 -3.30
C LEU A 170 9.05 1.77 -3.59
N HIS A 171 8.06 2.29 -2.87
CA HIS A 171 7.57 3.67 -3.02
C HIS A 171 8.70 4.69 -2.93
N ALA A 172 9.58 4.58 -1.94
CA ALA A 172 10.74 5.47 -1.80
C ALA A 172 11.66 5.46 -3.03
N LEU A 173 11.88 4.30 -3.65
CA LEU A 173 12.64 4.19 -4.90
C LEU A 173 11.90 4.78 -6.10
N ILE A 174 10.58 4.60 -6.17
CA ILE A 174 9.75 5.14 -7.25
C ILE A 174 9.62 6.67 -7.15
N SER A 175 9.58 7.23 -5.95
CA SER A 175 9.54 8.68 -5.71
C SER A 175 10.79 9.44 -6.17
N ALA A 176 11.88 8.74 -6.48
CA ALA A 176 13.06 9.33 -7.10
C ALA A 176 12.89 9.62 -8.61
N TYR A 177 11.83 9.12 -9.23
CA TYR A 177 11.52 9.36 -10.64
C TYR A 177 10.50 10.48 -10.77
N GLU A 178 10.82 11.49 -11.58
CA GLU A 178 9.88 12.58 -11.91
C GLU A 178 8.59 12.04 -12.53
N ASN A 179 8.72 11.09 -13.46
CA ASN A 179 7.61 10.37 -14.06
C ASN A 179 7.81 8.86 -13.90
N PRO A 180 7.17 8.22 -12.90
CA PRO A 180 7.31 6.78 -12.66
C PRO A 180 6.58 5.92 -13.70
N TRP A 181 5.65 6.46 -14.47
CA TRP A 181 4.88 5.71 -15.47
C TRP A 181 5.69 5.26 -16.69
N ILE A 182 6.93 5.75 -16.83
CA ILE A 182 7.89 5.26 -17.82
C ILE A 182 8.44 3.87 -17.44
N LEU A 183 8.27 3.44 -16.20
CA LEU A 183 8.80 2.18 -15.68
C LEU A 183 7.92 0.99 -16.09
N ASN A 184 8.55 -0.16 -16.26
CA ASN A 184 7.92 -1.39 -16.68
C ASN A 184 7.19 -2.07 -15.52
N ASP A 185 5.93 -1.67 -15.30
CA ASP A 185 5.07 -2.21 -14.25
C ASP A 185 4.82 -3.72 -14.40
N GLU A 186 4.70 -4.23 -15.62
CA GLU A 186 4.47 -5.67 -15.88
C GLU A 186 5.65 -6.52 -15.41
N LEU A 187 6.87 -6.14 -15.78
CA LEU A 187 8.09 -6.80 -15.31
C LEU A 187 8.19 -6.74 -13.78
N MET A 188 7.87 -5.59 -13.20
CA MET A 188 7.92 -5.43 -11.74
C MET A 188 6.90 -6.34 -11.05
N THR A 189 5.64 -6.32 -11.47
CA THR A 189 4.58 -7.20 -10.95
C THR A 189 4.96 -8.67 -11.10
N GLN A 190 5.42 -9.09 -12.28
CA GLN A 190 5.86 -10.46 -12.53
C GLN A 190 6.99 -10.88 -11.59
N LYS A 191 8.03 -10.06 -11.43
CA LYS A 191 9.18 -10.41 -10.58
C LYS A 191 8.85 -10.37 -9.09
N ILE A 192 7.88 -9.56 -8.67
CA ILE A 192 7.33 -9.62 -7.31
C ILE A 192 6.56 -10.93 -7.13
N ALA A 193 5.67 -11.27 -8.07
CA ALA A 193 4.92 -12.53 -8.06
C ALA A 193 5.84 -13.76 -8.02
N GLU A 194 6.96 -13.75 -8.73
CA GLU A 194 7.98 -14.81 -8.69
C GLU A 194 8.81 -14.84 -7.39
N GLY A 195 8.75 -13.78 -6.57
CA GLY A 195 9.59 -13.62 -5.38
C GLY A 195 11.06 -13.34 -5.71
N LYS A 196 11.34 -12.90 -6.94
CA LYS A 196 12.69 -12.65 -7.46
C LYS A 196 12.96 -11.16 -7.65
N PHE A 197 12.08 -10.29 -7.17
CA PHE A 197 12.18 -8.85 -7.35
C PHE A 197 13.47 -8.27 -6.74
N GLY A 198 13.96 -7.21 -7.37
CA GLY A 198 15.20 -6.54 -7.00
C GLY A 198 15.39 -5.29 -7.85
N MET A 199 16.27 -4.39 -7.42
CA MET A 199 16.43 -3.06 -8.04
C MET A 199 16.69 -3.11 -9.56
N ARG A 200 17.40 -4.15 -10.04
CA ARG A 200 17.67 -4.35 -11.47
C ARG A 200 16.41 -4.51 -12.34
N HIS A 201 15.26 -4.80 -11.73
CA HIS A 201 13.98 -4.95 -12.42
C HIS A 201 13.18 -3.63 -12.47
N ILE A 202 13.67 -2.56 -11.84
CA ILE A 202 13.14 -1.21 -12.00
C ILE A 202 13.78 -0.64 -13.27
N LYS A 203 13.12 -0.87 -14.41
CA LYS A 203 13.58 -0.46 -15.74
C LYS A 203 12.50 0.33 -16.44
N LYS A 204 12.89 1.18 -17.39
CA LYS A 204 11.95 1.82 -18.33
C LYS A 204 11.33 0.75 -19.25
N LYS A 205 10.13 1.03 -19.75
CA LYS A 205 9.45 0.24 -20.78
C LYS A 205 10.23 0.24 -22.09
#